data_AF-A0A1Q8QBD8-F1
#
_entry.id   AF-A0A1Q8QBD8-F1
#
_cell.length_a   1.000
_cell.length_b   1.000
_cell.length_c   1.000
_cell.angle_alpha   90.00
_cell.angle_beta   90.00
_cell.angle_gamma   90.00
#
_symmetry.space_group_name_H-M   'P 1'
#
loop_
_entity.id
_entity.type
_entity.pdbx_description
1 polymer ?
#
loop_
_entity_poly.entity_id
_entity_poly.type
_entity_poly.pdbx_seq_one_letter_code
_entity_poly.pdbx_strand_id
1 'polypeptide(L)'
;MTPEWTRHDDSTHYINLGKALLVAVVHEKMGAPGWKITVGKRSLKDKIPTLEDAKRVAIAFAQRVLKDVITDLDAIAPAAPPAAAPKEPS
;
A
#
# COMPACT_ATOMS: atom_id res chain seq x y z
N MET A 1 13.09 -9.73 -8.49
CA MET A 1 12.50 -10.59 -7.45
C MET A 1 11.04 -10.20 -7.31
N THR A 2 10.12 -11.11 -7.58
CA THR A 2 8.68 -10.88 -7.35
C THR A 2 8.46 -10.92 -5.84
N PRO A 3 7.84 -9.91 -5.22
CA PRO A 3 7.62 -9.95 -3.78
C PRO A 3 6.62 -11.08 -3.46
N GLU A 4 6.98 -11.93 -2.50
CA GLU A 4 6.20 -13.12 -2.13
C GLU A 4 5.39 -12.87 -0.86
N TRP A 5 4.20 -13.48 -0.80
CA TRP A 5 3.38 -13.45 0.40
C TRP A 5 4.00 -14.31 1.49
N THR A 6 4.27 -13.70 2.64
CA THR A 6 4.67 -14.39 3.86
C THR A 6 3.42 -14.78 4.65
N ARG A 7 3.32 -16.06 5.02
CA ARG A 7 2.31 -16.53 5.96
C ARG A 7 2.83 -16.32 7.39
N HIS A 8 2.10 -15.56 8.19
CA HIS A 8 2.42 -15.36 9.61
C HIS A 8 1.78 -16.47 10.46
N ASP A 9 0.49 -16.75 10.19
CA ASP A 9 -0.32 -17.78 10.84
C ASP A 9 -1.45 -18.23 9.87
N ASP A 10 -2.42 -19.03 10.34
CA ASP A 10 -3.54 -19.53 9.52
C ASP A 10 -4.53 -18.43 9.08
N SER A 11 -4.55 -17.32 9.81
CA SER A 11 -5.44 -16.18 9.61
C SER A 11 -4.72 -14.97 9.02
N THR A 12 -3.40 -14.93 8.97
CA THR A 12 -2.64 -13.72 8.64
C THR A 12 -1.60 -13.98 7.56
N HIS A 13 -1.71 -13.24 6.45
CA HIS A 13 -0.69 -13.21 5.40
C HIS A 13 -0.28 -11.78 5.13
N TYR A 14 1.00 -11.54 4.85
CA TYR A 14 1.49 -10.22 4.54
C TYR A 14 2.56 -10.23 3.45
N ILE A 15 2.81 -9.05 2.89
CA ILE A 15 3.87 -8.80 1.91
C ILE A 15 4.44 -7.41 2.17
N ASN A 16 5.77 -7.31 2.15
CA ASN A 16 6.47 -6.04 2.25
C ASN A 16 6.73 -5.49 0.86
N LEU A 17 6.24 -4.28 0.58
CA LEU A 17 6.55 -3.53 -0.62
C LEU A 17 7.71 -2.57 -0.29
N GLY A 18 8.91 -2.99 -0.67
CA GLY A 18 10.16 -2.32 -0.26
C GLY A 18 10.35 -2.39 1.26
N LYS A 19 10.92 -1.32 1.85
CA LYS A 19 11.08 -1.17 3.31
C LYS A 19 10.01 -0.29 3.95
N ALA A 20 9.07 0.23 3.15
CA ALA A 20 8.21 1.33 3.56
C ALA A 20 6.75 0.92 3.78
N LEU A 21 6.24 -0.08 3.05
CA LEU A 21 4.81 -0.37 3.02
C LEU A 21 4.52 -1.85 3.26
N LEU A 22 3.88 -2.13 4.40
CA LEU A 22 3.36 -3.45 4.74
C LEU A 22 1.92 -3.59 4.21
N VAL A 23 1.65 -4.67 3.49
CA VAL A 23 0.32 -5.07 3.05
C VAL A 23 -0.04 -6.36 3.77
N ALA A 24 -1.15 -6.38 4.49
CA ALA A 24 -1.59 -7.52 5.28
C ALA A 24 -3.05 -7.87 4.96
N VAL A 25 -3.33 -9.18 4.95
CA VAL A 25 -4.68 -9.74 4.91
C VAL A 25 -4.90 -10.60 6.14
N VAL A 26 -5.96 -10.30 6.89
CA VAL A 26 -6.27 -10.92 8.18
C VAL A 26 -7.68 -11.48 8.13
N HIS A 27 -7.83 -12.77 8.41
CA HIS A 27 -9.12 -13.44 8.43
C HIS A 27 -9.84 -13.15 9.76
N GLU A 28 -10.94 -12.42 9.68
CA GLU A 28 -11.79 -12.11 10.82
C GLU A 28 -12.91 -13.16 10.91
N LYS A 29 -12.91 -13.95 11.98
CA LYS A 29 -13.87 -15.06 12.18
C LYS A 29 -15.12 -14.66 12.97
N MET A 30 -15.11 -13.49 13.60
CA MET A 30 -16.24 -12.99 14.41
C MET A 30 -17.13 -12.05 13.57
N GLY A 31 -18.45 -12.14 13.75
CA GLY A 31 -19.43 -11.37 13.00
C GLY A 31 -19.61 -11.88 11.58
N ALA A 32 -19.51 -11.00 10.58
CA ALA A 32 -19.46 -11.40 9.17
C ALA A 32 -18.05 -11.91 8.83
N PRO A 33 -17.85 -13.22 8.56
CA PRO A 33 -16.54 -13.78 8.33
C PRO A 33 -15.95 -13.26 7.01
N GLY A 34 -14.65 -13.03 6.99
CA GLY A 34 -13.94 -12.65 5.77
C GLY A 34 -12.57 -12.07 6.02
N TRP A 35 -11.85 -11.84 4.94
CA TRP A 35 -10.49 -11.32 4.93
C TRP A 35 -10.52 -9.79 4.93
N LYS A 36 -10.04 -9.21 6.01
CA LYS A 36 -9.80 -7.78 6.16
C LYS A 36 -8.44 -7.43 5.56
N ILE A 37 -8.39 -6.32 4.83
CA ILE A 37 -7.17 -5.86 4.17
C ILE A 37 -6.67 -4.60 4.86
N THR A 38 -5.37 -4.58 5.18
CA THR A 38 -4.68 -3.43 5.75
C THR A 38 -3.42 -3.13 4.95
N VAL A 39 -3.18 -1.85 4.64
CA VAL A 39 -1.97 -1.36 3.96
C VAL A 39 -1.42 -0.18 4.76
N GLY A 40 -0.27 -0.39 5.40
CA GLY A 40 0.26 0.58 6.38
C GLY A 40 -0.76 0.89 7.47
N LYS A 41 -1.17 2.17 7.57
CA LYS A 41 -2.21 2.63 8.52
C LYS A 41 -3.63 2.65 7.92
N ARG A 42 -3.80 2.30 6.64
CA ARG A 42 -5.10 2.30 5.95
C ARG A 42 -5.71 0.90 5.98
N SER A 43 -7.02 0.81 6.14
CA SER A 43 -7.76 -0.47 6.05
C SER A 43 -8.87 -0.35 5.03
N LEU A 44 -9.09 -1.42 4.26
CA LEU A 44 -10.26 -1.53 3.41
C LEU A 44 -11.49 -1.80 4.30
N LYS A 45 -12.61 -1.14 4.02
CA LYS A 45 -13.84 -1.30 4.79
C LYS A 45 -14.49 -2.66 4.54
N ASP A 46 -14.49 -3.08 3.29
CA ASP A 46 -15.10 -4.33 2.86
C ASP A 46 -14.24 -5.53 3.22
N LYS A 47 -14.90 -6.63 3.59
CA LYS A 47 -14.28 -7.93 3.83
C LYS A 47 -14.37 -8.77 2.57
N ILE A 48 -13.28 -9.46 2.24
CA ILE A 48 -13.22 -10.31 1.05
C ILE A 48 -13.46 -11.79 1.44
N PRO A 49 -14.32 -12.55 0.74
CA PRO A 49 -14.68 -13.90 1.19
C PRO A 49 -13.54 -14.92 1.14
N THR A 50 -12.63 -14.79 0.17
CA THR A 50 -11.56 -15.79 -0.08
C THR A 50 -10.18 -15.17 0.11
N LEU A 51 -9.20 -15.99 0.52
CA LEU A 51 -7.81 -15.54 0.67
C LEU A 51 -7.21 -15.08 -0.65
N GLU A 52 -7.50 -15.81 -1.73
CA GLU A 52 -6.93 -15.51 -3.05
C GLU A 52 -7.41 -14.16 -3.57
N ASP A 53 -8.71 -13.89 -3.48
CA ASP A 53 -9.26 -12.59 -3.85
C ASP A 53 -8.78 -11.50 -2.90
N ALA A 54 -8.67 -11.79 -1.60
CA ALA A 54 -8.14 -10.83 -0.63
C ALA A 54 -6.71 -10.40 -0.99
N LYS A 55 -5.85 -11.35 -1.39
CA LYS A 55 -4.49 -11.03 -1.86
C LYS A 55 -4.51 -10.15 -3.11
N ARG A 56 -5.34 -10.46 -4.10
CA ARG A 56 -5.46 -9.66 -5.34
C ARG A 56 -5.95 -8.24 -5.05
N VAL A 57 -7.03 -8.13 -4.27
CA VAL A 57 -7.61 -6.85 -3.85
C VAL A 57 -6.62 -6.06 -2.99
N ALA A 58 -5.84 -6.72 -2.15
CA ALA A 58 -4.83 -6.07 -1.31
C ALA A 58 -3.74 -5.39 -2.14
N ILE A 59 -3.29 -6.00 -3.25
CA ILE A 59 -2.34 -5.38 -4.16
C ILE A 59 -2.95 -4.16 -4.86
N ALA A 60 -4.18 -4.26 -5.37
CA ALA A 60 -4.87 -3.13 -5.98
C ALA A 60 -5.10 -1.98 -4.98
N PHE A 61 -5.48 -2.31 -3.76
CA PHE A 61 -5.64 -1.33 -2.68
C PHE A 61 -4.30 -0.68 -2.29
N ALA A 62 -3.20 -1.45 -2.27
CA ALA A 62 -1.87 -0.92 -1.99
C ALA A 62 -1.41 0.09 -3.07
N GLN A 63 -1.72 -0.16 -4.34
CA GLN A 63 -1.45 0.80 -5.42
C GLN A 63 -2.23 2.11 -5.22
N ARG A 64 -3.48 2.05 -4.78
CA ARG A 64 -4.27 3.25 -4.44
C ARG A 64 -3.64 4.00 -3.27
N VAL A 65 -3.31 3.31 -2.18
CA VAL A 65 -2.68 3.93 -1.00
C VAL A 65 -1.35 4.58 -1.36
N LEU A 66 -0.54 3.96 -2.23
CA LEU A 66 0.70 4.55 -2.71
C LEU A 66 0.47 5.86 -3.46
N LYS A 67 -0.55 5.94 -4.32
CA LYS A 67 -0.91 7.18 -5.03
C LYS A 67 -1.32 8.29 -4.06
N ASP A 68 -2.10 7.95 -3.04
CA ASP A 68 -2.52 8.91 -2.01
C ASP A 68 -1.29 9.42 -1.23
N VAL A 69 -0.35 8.54 -0.87
CA VAL A 69 0.90 8.92 -0.18
C VAL A 69 1.78 9.84 -1.05
N ILE A 70 1.89 9.56 -2.35
CA ILE A 70 2.64 10.43 -3.28
C ILE A 70 1.99 11.81 -3.36
N THR A 71 0.66 11.85 -3.49
CA THR A 71 -0.10 13.12 -3.50
C THR A 71 0.12 13.92 -2.22
N ASP A 72 0.03 13.27 -1.05
CA ASP A 72 0.27 13.90 0.25
C ASP A 72 1.72 14.40 0.36
N LEU A 73 2.69 13.64 -0.16
CA LEU A 73 4.10 14.02 -0.18
C LEU A 73 4.36 15.24 -1.07
N ASP A 74 3.80 15.26 -2.28
CA ASP A 74 3.96 16.38 -3.21
C ASP A 74 3.35 17.68 -2.65
N ALA A 75 2.30 17.59 -1.84
CA ALA A 75 1.69 18.74 -1.18
C ALA A 75 2.58 19.36 -0.08
N ILE A 76 3.49 18.58 0.53
CA ILE A 76 4.38 19.04 1.61
C ILE A 76 5.83 19.21 1.15
N ALA A 77 6.22 18.61 0.03
CA ALA A 77 7.53 18.78 -0.56
C ALA A 77 7.66 20.23 -1.06
N PRO A 78 8.66 21.00 -0.60
CA PRO A 78 8.88 22.33 -1.14
C PRO A 78 9.14 22.19 -2.65
N ALA A 79 8.43 22.99 -3.45
CA ALA A 79 8.65 23.04 -4.89
C ALA A 79 10.15 23.26 -5.15
N ALA A 80 10.77 22.36 -5.93
CA ALA A 80 12.17 22.51 -6.29
C ALA A 80 12.35 23.92 -6.90
N PRO A 81 13.32 24.73 -6.43
CA PRO A 81 13.54 26.04 -7.02
C PRO A 81 13.76 25.87 -8.53
N PRO A 82 13.09 26.70 -9.37
CA PRO A 82 13.23 26.58 -10.81
C PRO A 82 14.72 26.65 -11.16
N ALA A 83 15.19 25.69 -11.97
CA ALA A 83 16.58 25.64 -12.40
C ALA A 83 16.94 27.00 -12.99
N ALA A 84 17.91 27.68 -12.36
CA ALA A 84 18.38 28.98 -12.83
C ALA A 84 18.80 28.84 -14.30
N ALA A 85 18.14 29.61 -15.17
CA ALA A 85 18.47 29.66 -16.59
C ALA A 85 19.99 29.85 -16.75
N PRO A 86 20.65 29.10 -17.65
CA PRO A 86 22.08 29.26 -17.88
C PRO A 86 22.35 30.73 -18.24
N LYS A 87 23.18 31.41 -17.45
CA LYS A 87 23.71 32.72 -17.84
C LYS A 87 24.60 32.49 -19.06
N GLU A 88 24.15 32.94 -20.22
CA GLU A 88 25.02 33.06 -21.40
C GLU A 88 26.20 33.97 -21.06
N PRO A 89 27.45 33.53 -21.31
CA PRO A 89 28.62 34.40 -21.17
C PRO A 89 28.65 35.40 -22.32
N SER A 90 28.81 36.68 -21.96
CA SER A 90 29.06 37.81 -22.86
C SER A 90 30.43 37.76 -23.54
#